data_AF-A0A959CCG4-F1
#
_entry.id   AF-A0A959CCG4-F1
#
_cell.length_a   1.000
_cell.length_b   1.000
_cell.length_c   1.000
_cell.angle_alpha   90.00
_cell.angle_beta   90.00
_cell.angle_gamma   90.00
#
_symmetry.space_group_name_H-M   'P 1'
#
loop_
_entity.id
_entity.type
_entity.pdbx_description
1 polymer ?
#
loop_
_entity_poly.entity_id
_entity_poly.type
_entity_poly.pdbx_seq_one_letter_code
_entity_poly.pdbx_strand_id
1 'polypeptide(L)'
;MKTNKPMALALGLFLMAFTFPDTRQVGVDTIGPEPCSTTNNTFQNGEQITYKIYYNLNFVWIPAGEVVFKIFDEGSQYHYQAIGTTYSSYEWFFTVRDEYNSWVDK
;
A
#
# COMPACT_ATOMS: atom_id res chain seq x y z
N MET A 1 37.61 6.45 -70.55
CA MET A 1 37.22 7.87 -70.34
C MET A 1 36.15 7.94 -69.26
N LYS A 2 36.36 8.79 -68.25
CA LYS A 2 35.38 9.35 -67.27
C LYS A 2 34.77 8.43 -66.19
N THR A 3 35.40 8.51 -65.01
CA THR A 3 34.93 8.79 -63.63
C THR A 3 33.42 8.73 -63.30
N ASN A 4 33.06 8.17 -62.13
CA ASN A 4 32.33 8.82 -61.01
C ASN A 4 31.89 7.82 -59.91
N LYS A 5 32.34 8.03 -58.67
CA LYS A 5 31.72 7.50 -57.43
C LYS A 5 31.07 8.67 -56.69
N PRO A 6 29.84 8.52 -56.16
CA PRO A 6 29.60 8.85 -54.76
C PRO A 6 28.68 7.79 -54.11
N MET A 7 29.09 7.08 -53.05
CA MET A 7 29.09 7.52 -51.65
C MET A 7 27.77 8.17 -51.21
N ALA A 8 27.21 7.61 -50.12
CA ALA A 8 26.09 8.09 -49.31
C ALA A 8 24.67 7.73 -49.78
N LEU A 9 24.26 6.46 -49.62
CA LEU A 9 22.84 6.11 -49.57
C LEU A 9 22.58 4.87 -48.69
N ALA A 10 23.11 4.84 -47.47
CA ALA A 10 22.87 3.72 -46.55
C ALA A 10 22.69 4.12 -45.07
N LEU A 11 22.50 5.42 -44.77
CA LEU A 11 22.33 5.89 -43.39
C LEU A 11 20.99 6.58 -43.11
N GLY A 12 20.09 6.67 -44.11
CA GLY A 12 18.81 7.36 -43.98
C GLY A 12 17.64 6.50 -43.52
N LEU A 13 17.74 5.16 -43.54
CA LEU A 13 16.59 4.28 -43.35
C LEU A 13 16.36 3.77 -41.92
N PHE A 14 17.21 4.13 -40.95
CA PHE A 14 17.13 3.56 -39.59
C PHE A 14 16.52 4.50 -38.52
N LEU A 15 16.08 5.71 -38.87
CA LEU A 15 15.59 6.71 -37.90
C LEU A 15 14.06 6.95 -37.91
N MET A 16 13.28 6.27 -38.77
CA MET A 16 11.83 6.51 -38.87
C MET A 16 10.97 5.39 -38.24
N ALA A 17 11.55 4.42 -37.53
CA ALA A 17 10.81 3.25 -37.05
C ALA A 17 10.08 3.42 -35.69
N PHE A 18 10.08 4.60 -35.07
CA PHE A 18 9.51 4.77 -33.72
C PHE A 18 8.63 6.01 -33.52
N THR A 19 7.90 6.48 -34.53
CA THR A 19 6.76 7.38 -34.27
C THR A 19 5.49 6.56 -34.23
N PHE A 20 5.22 5.93 -33.08
CA PHE A 20 3.87 5.45 -32.79
C PHE A 20 2.97 6.69 -32.65
N PRO A 21 1.86 6.79 -33.39
CA PRO A 21 0.90 7.87 -33.16
C PRO A 21 0.34 7.71 -31.75
N ASP A 22 0.65 8.66 -30.85
CA ASP A 22 -0.01 8.78 -29.55
C ASP A 22 -1.48 9.15 -29.79
N THR A 23 -2.28 8.13 -30.06
CA THR A 23 -3.73 8.27 -30.00
C THR A 23 -4.03 8.33 -28.51
N ARG A 24 -4.06 9.54 -27.94
CA ARG A 24 -4.66 9.76 -26.62
C ARG A 24 -6.12 9.34 -26.72
N GLN A 25 -6.36 8.08 -26.41
CA GLN A 25 -7.68 7.58 -26.08
C GLN A 25 -8.04 8.27 -24.76
N VAL A 26 -8.70 9.43 -24.85
CA VAL A 26 -9.52 9.90 -23.74
C VAL A 26 -10.69 8.92 -23.71
N GLY A 27 -10.42 7.77 -23.07
CA GLY A 27 -11.41 6.75 -22.82
C GLY A 27 -12.51 7.40 -21.99
N VAL A 28 -13.66 7.55 -22.61
CA VAL A 28 -14.94 7.75 -21.94
C VAL A 28 -14.99 6.72 -20.81
N ASP A 29 -15.15 7.21 -19.56
CA ASP A 29 -15.36 6.40 -18.36
C ASP A 29 -16.48 5.41 -18.65
N THR A 30 -16.10 4.19 -19.00
CA THR A 30 -17.01 3.08 -19.14
C THR A 30 -17.70 2.89 -17.80
N ILE A 31 -19.03 2.81 -17.84
CA ILE A 31 -19.93 2.42 -16.75
C ILE A 31 -19.59 0.98 -16.34
N GLY A 32 -18.42 0.78 -15.76
CA GLY A 32 -17.95 -0.42 -15.10
C GLY A 32 -17.81 -0.13 -13.62
N PRO A 33 -17.85 -1.15 -12.74
CA PRO A 33 -17.59 -0.94 -11.32
C PRO A 33 -16.24 -0.25 -11.15
N GLU A 34 -16.21 0.80 -10.33
CA GLU A 34 -14.98 1.51 -10.02
C GLU A 34 -13.95 0.49 -9.50
N PRO A 35 -12.70 0.47 -10.01
CA PRO A 35 -11.72 -0.55 -9.67
C PRO A 35 -11.38 -0.65 -8.17
N CYS A 36 -11.82 0.32 -7.36
CA CYS A 36 -11.65 0.35 -5.91
C CYS A 36 -12.96 0.10 -5.12
N SER A 37 -14.11 -0.08 -5.80
CA SER A 37 -15.40 -0.32 -5.15
C SER A 37 -15.39 -1.64 -4.38
N THR A 38 -15.35 -1.56 -3.05
CA THR A 38 -15.34 -2.72 -2.15
C THR A 38 -16.57 -2.75 -1.26
N THR A 39 -17.21 -3.93 -1.18
CA THR A 39 -18.22 -4.21 -0.13
C THR A 39 -17.51 -4.86 1.05
N ASN A 40 -17.61 -4.25 2.23
CA ASN A 40 -16.99 -4.79 3.43
C ASN A 40 -17.72 -6.05 3.93
N ASN A 41 -16.98 -7.14 4.06
CA ASN A 41 -17.45 -8.38 4.71
C ASN A 41 -16.43 -8.91 5.74
N THR A 42 -15.42 -8.10 6.09
CA THR A 42 -14.26 -8.56 6.86
C THR A 42 -14.37 -8.20 8.33
N PHE A 43 -15.02 -7.09 8.66
CA PHE A 43 -15.12 -6.59 10.03
C PHE A 43 -16.43 -5.82 10.24
N GLN A 44 -16.78 -5.59 11.51
CA GLN A 44 -17.90 -4.75 11.90
C GLN A 44 -17.42 -3.37 12.37
N ASN A 45 -18.27 -2.36 12.24
CA ASN A 45 -17.97 -1.03 12.79
C ASN A 45 -17.79 -1.12 14.31
N GLY A 46 -16.68 -0.57 14.82
CA GLY A 46 -16.32 -0.62 16.24
C GLY A 46 -15.73 -1.95 16.70
N GLU A 47 -15.46 -2.88 15.79
CA GLU A 47 -14.82 -4.15 16.13
C GLU A 47 -13.45 -3.92 16.76
N GLN A 48 -13.14 -4.70 17.80
CA GLN A 48 -11.91 -4.61 18.56
C GLN A 48 -11.28 -5.99 18.74
N ILE A 49 -9.98 -6.08 18.49
CA ILE A 49 -9.18 -7.28 18.72
C ILE A 49 -7.95 -6.91 19.56
N THR A 50 -7.73 -7.64 20.65
CA THR A 50 -6.56 -7.45 21.53
C THR A 50 -5.61 -8.63 21.39
N TYR A 51 -4.35 -8.34 21.05
CA TYR A 51 -3.26 -9.31 21.02
C TYR A 51 -2.35 -9.13 22.21
N LYS A 52 -1.93 -10.24 22.82
CA LYS A 52 -0.91 -10.26 23.87
C LYS A 52 0.46 -10.48 23.26
N ILE A 53 1.42 -9.65 23.65
CA ILE A 53 2.83 -9.75 23.25
C ILE A 53 3.57 -10.54 24.31
N TYR A 54 4.43 -11.46 23.89
CA TYR A 54 5.24 -12.27 24.77
C TYR A 54 6.71 -12.23 24.35
N TYR A 55 7.60 -12.22 25.35
CA TYR A 55 9.00 -12.61 25.15
C TYR A 55 9.14 -14.12 25.29
N ASN A 56 9.84 -14.73 24.36
CA ASN A 56 10.18 -16.15 24.41
C ASN A 56 11.56 -16.33 25.05
N LEU A 57 11.61 -16.96 26.23
CA LEU A 57 12.85 -17.29 26.94
C LEU A 57 13.06 -18.82 26.95
N ASN A 58 13.09 -19.42 25.76
CA ASN A 58 13.23 -20.86 25.45
C ASN A 58 12.20 -21.78 26.12
N PHE A 59 12.16 -21.83 27.44
CA PHE A 59 11.31 -22.70 28.24
C PHE A 59 10.06 -21.99 28.78
N VAL A 60 10.00 -20.65 28.72
CA VAL A 60 8.90 -19.86 29.26
C VAL A 60 8.53 -18.69 28.34
N TRP A 61 7.23 -18.39 28.30
CA TRP A 61 6.67 -17.22 27.62
C TRP A 61 6.26 -16.20 28.67
N ILE A 62 6.90 -15.03 28.66
CA ILE A 62 6.62 -13.98 29.62
C ILE A 62 5.79 -12.90 28.93
N PRO A 63 4.59 -12.58 29.43
CA PRO A 63 3.75 -11.55 28.83
C PRO A 63 4.42 -10.19 29.00
N ALA A 64 4.56 -9.42 27.93
CA ALA A 64 5.24 -8.12 27.96
C ALA A 64 4.26 -6.94 27.89
N GLY A 65 3.14 -7.14 27.20
CA GLY A 65 2.18 -6.08 26.91
C GLY A 65 1.11 -6.55 25.95
N GLU A 66 0.38 -5.61 25.37
CA GLU A 66 -0.69 -5.87 24.43
C GLU A 66 -0.79 -4.81 23.33
N VAL A 67 -1.39 -5.20 22.22
CA VAL A 67 -1.82 -4.29 21.16
C VAL A 67 -3.31 -4.43 20.97
N VAL A 68 -4.01 -3.32 21.03
CA VAL A 68 -5.44 -3.23 20.79
C VAL A 68 -5.65 -2.64 19.40
N PHE A 69 -6.21 -3.43 18.49
CA PHE A 69 -6.66 -2.96 17.19
C PHE A 69 -8.15 -2.63 17.27
N LYS A 70 -8.53 -1.48 16.72
CA LYS A 70 -9.92 -1.03 16.58
C LYS A 70 -10.15 -0.54 15.17
N ILE A 71 -11.38 -0.67 14.71
CA ILE A 71 -11.80 -0.16 13.43
C ILE A 71 -13.10 0.62 13.54
N PHE A 72 -13.16 1.75 12.84
CA PHE A 72 -14.34 2.58 12.78
C PHE A 72 -14.75 2.79 11.32
N ASP A 73 -16.04 2.64 11.06
CA ASP A 73 -16.68 3.02 9.82
C ASP A 73 -17.24 4.44 9.99
N GLU A 74 -16.58 5.41 9.34
CA GLU A 74 -16.92 6.83 9.41
C GLU A 74 -17.76 7.28 8.19
N GLY A 75 -18.39 6.35 7.48
CA GLY A 75 -19.23 6.65 6.33
C GLY A 75 -18.47 6.58 5.01
N SER A 76 -17.68 7.60 4.66
CA SER A 76 -16.91 7.64 3.41
C SER A 76 -15.52 6.99 3.50
N GLN A 77 -15.04 6.71 4.71
CA GLN A 77 -13.71 6.19 4.99
C GLN A 77 -13.73 5.20 6.15
N TYR A 78 -12.69 4.38 6.23
CA TYR A 78 -12.37 3.53 7.38
C TYR A 78 -11.26 4.18 8.20
N HIS A 79 -11.41 4.16 9.52
CA HIS A 79 -10.37 4.55 10.47
C HIS A 79 -9.86 3.31 11.22
N TYR A 80 -8.60 2.95 10.98
CA TYR A 80 -7.90 1.90 11.68
C TYR A 80 -7.07 2.53 12.81
N GLN A 81 -7.22 2.01 14.02
CA GLN A 81 -6.46 2.42 15.18
C GLN A 81 -5.73 1.21 15.79
N ALA A 82 -4.46 1.38 16.14
CA ALA A 82 -3.68 0.40 16.89
C ALA A 82 -3.02 1.08 18.10
N ILE A 83 -3.32 0.57 19.30
CA ILE A 83 -2.78 1.09 20.57
C ILE A 83 -1.89 0.02 21.18
N GLY A 84 -0.60 0.31 21.29
CA GLY A 84 0.39 -0.56 21.92
C GLY A 84 0.72 -0.13 23.34
N THR A 85 0.60 -1.05 24.30
CA THR A 85 0.92 -0.78 25.71
C THR A 85 1.81 -1.87 26.30
N THR A 86 2.81 -1.46 27.07
CA THR A 86 3.59 -2.36 27.93
C THR A 86 2.90 -2.52 29.28
N TYR A 87 2.95 -3.69 29.90
CA TYR A 87 2.42 -3.87 31.25
C TYR A 87 3.27 -3.14 32.29
N SER A 88 2.63 -2.55 33.29
CA SER A 88 3.28 -1.67 34.29
C SER A 88 4.45 -2.34 35.02
N SER A 89 4.43 -3.66 35.16
CA SER A 89 5.53 -4.44 35.75
C SER A 89 6.86 -4.36 34.97
N TYR A 90 6.82 -3.92 33.71
CA TYR A 90 7.97 -3.85 32.80
C TYR A 90 8.38 -2.42 32.43
N GLU A 91 7.60 -1.41 32.86
CA GLU A 91 7.88 0.00 32.54
C GLU A 91 9.22 0.50 33.08
N TRP A 92 9.76 -0.12 34.13
CA TRP A 92 11.03 0.25 34.75
C TRP A 92 12.24 0.10 33.81
N PHE A 93 12.15 -0.72 32.76
CA PHE A 93 13.23 -0.87 31.77
C PHE A 93 12.81 -0.45 30.36
N PHE A 94 11.53 -0.59 29.99
CA PHE A 94 11.04 -0.16 28.69
C PHE A 94 9.52 0.07 28.73
N THR A 95 9.10 1.25 28.28
CA THR A 95 7.67 1.64 28.28
C THR A 95 7.23 1.91 26.85
N VAL A 96 6.17 1.24 26.41
CA VAL A 96 5.47 1.53 25.15
C VAL A 96 4.09 2.12 25.47
N ARG A 97 3.77 3.24 24.83
CA ARG A 97 2.46 3.91 24.87
C ARG A 97 2.18 4.52 23.49
N ASP A 98 2.27 3.68 22.47
CA ASP A 98 2.22 4.10 21.09
C ASP A 98 0.79 4.01 20.57
N GLU A 99 0.41 4.98 19.74
CA GLU A 99 -0.86 5.00 19.03
C GLU A 99 -0.60 5.23 17.54
N TYR A 100 -1.11 4.33 16.71
CA TYR A 100 -1.04 4.40 15.25
C TYR A 100 -2.45 4.53 14.70
N ASN A 101 -2.65 5.52 13.83
CA ASN A 101 -3.94 5.80 13.19
C ASN A 101 -3.75 5.84 11.67
N SER A 102 -4.71 5.25 10.95
CA SER A 102 -4.75 5.26 9.49
C SER A 102 -6.18 5.46 9.00
N TRP A 103 -6.36 6.38 8.06
CA TRP A 103 -7.64 6.59 7.36
C TRP A 103 -7.52 6.12 5.92
N VAL A 104 -8.53 5.39 5.44
CA VAL A 104 -8.58 4.80 4.11
C VAL A 104 -9.95 5.05 3.50
N ASP A 105 -9.97 5.67 2.32
CA ASP A 105 -11.20 5.89 1.56
C ASP A 105 -11.80 4.55 1.09
N LYS A 106 -13.13 4.48 1.01
CA LYS A 106 -13.88 3.26 0.61
C LYS A 106 -13.92 3.03 -0.89
#